data_AF-A0A6L8KR79-F1
#
_entry.id   AF-A0A6L8KR79-F1
#
_cell.length_a   1.000
_cell.length_b   1.000
_cell.length_c   1.000
_cell.angle_alpha   90.00
_cell.angle_beta   90.00
_cell.angle_gamma   90.00
#
_symmetry.space_group_name_H-M   'P 1'
#
loop_
_entity.id
_entity.type
_entity.pdbx_description
1 polymer ?
#
loop_
_entity_poly.entity_id
_entity_poly.type
_entity_poly.pdbx_seq_one_letter_code
_entity_poly.pdbx_strand_id
1 'polypeptide(L)'
;MIDHNLAFDDQFDATAFFQMHVFSEETNQLFSDFLLRDSYRDRLAQALENWTDICDTLPKEWCFIDHEKTIPVQYPFDDVKALLDRALTDAFWQLPPT
;
A
#
# COMPACT_ATOMS: atom_id res chain seq x y z
N MET A 1 0.87 20.52 6.81
CA MET A 1 0.52 19.73 5.61
C MET A 1 -0.03 18.43 6.14
N ILE A 2 -1.34 18.22 6.04
CA ILE A 2 -1.93 16.91 6.37
C ILE A 2 -1.68 16.06 5.14
N ASP A 3 -0.98 14.94 5.33
CA ASP A 3 -0.85 13.92 4.31
C ASP A 3 -2.25 13.34 4.09
N HIS A 4 -2.88 13.69 2.97
CA HIS A 4 -4.09 13.02 2.52
C HIS A 4 -3.62 11.67 1.98
N ASN A 5 -3.44 10.72 2.88
CA ASN A 5 -3.10 9.37 2.50
C ASN A 5 -4.27 8.79 1.67
N LEU A 6 -4.10 8.78 0.34
CA LEU A 6 -5.03 8.19 -0.62
C LEU A 6 -4.73 6.69 -0.83
N ALA A 7 -3.93 6.07 0.04
CA ALA A 7 -3.76 4.63 0.00
C ALA A 7 -5.13 3.96 0.13
N PHE A 8 -5.40 3.03 -0.78
CA PHE A 8 -6.66 2.27 -0.86
C PHE A 8 -7.90 3.07 -1.31
N ASP A 9 -7.74 4.30 -1.83
CA ASP A 9 -8.83 5.05 -2.47
C ASP A 9 -9.29 4.33 -3.76
N ASP A 10 -10.58 4.07 -3.88
CA ASP A 10 -11.18 3.37 -5.02
C ASP A 10 -11.23 4.23 -6.30
N GLN A 11 -11.09 5.54 -6.15
CA GLN A 11 -11.01 6.53 -7.22
C GLN A 11 -9.56 6.96 -7.52
N PHE A 12 -8.56 6.22 -7.01
CA PHE A 12 -7.15 6.53 -7.23
C PHE A 12 -6.78 6.53 -8.72
N ASP A 13 -6.39 7.70 -9.23
CA ASP A 13 -5.84 7.86 -10.58
C ASP A 13 -4.32 7.76 -10.54
N ALA A 14 -3.80 6.57 -10.89
CA ALA A 14 -2.38 6.31 -10.96
C ALA A 14 -1.64 7.25 -11.94
N THR A 15 -2.28 7.64 -13.04
CA THR A 15 -1.65 8.52 -14.04
C THR A 15 -1.47 9.92 -13.46
N ALA A 16 -2.53 10.48 -12.90
CA ALA A 16 -2.49 11.77 -12.22
C ALA A 16 -1.48 11.77 -11.06
N PHE A 17 -1.45 10.69 -10.27
CA PHE A 17 -0.49 10.52 -9.18
C PHE A 17 0.95 10.57 -9.70
N PHE A 18 1.34 9.71 -10.64
CA PHE A 18 2.73 9.66 -11.11
C PHE A 18 3.16 10.90 -11.89
N GLN A 19 2.23 11.69 -12.42
CA GLN A 19 2.54 12.95 -13.11
C GLN A 19 2.65 14.15 -12.16
N MET A 20 1.82 14.22 -11.13
CA MET A 20 1.67 15.42 -10.29
C MET A 20 2.23 15.26 -8.87
N HIS A 21 2.58 14.04 -8.45
CA HIS A 21 3.14 13.83 -7.13
C HIS A 21 4.54 14.44 -7.00
N VAL A 22 4.87 14.93 -5.80
CA VAL A 22 6.18 15.53 -5.48
C VAL A 22 7.36 14.57 -5.71
N PHE A 23 7.08 13.25 -5.74
CA PHE A 23 8.07 12.19 -5.99
C PHE A 23 7.99 11.60 -7.40
N SER A 24 7.36 12.29 -8.35
CA SER A 24 7.20 11.82 -9.73
C SER A 24 8.53 11.50 -10.41
N GLU A 25 9.56 12.32 -10.18
CA GLU A 25 10.90 12.12 -10.75
C GLU A 25 11.59 10.87 -10.18
N GLU A 26 11.60 10.72 -8.85
CA GLU A 26 12.17 9.56 -8.16
C GLU A 26 11.41 8.28 -8.51
N THR A 27 10.10 8.40 -8.73
CA THR A 27 9.29 7.25 -9.13
C THR A 27 9.72 6.73 -10.49
N ASN A 28 9.94 7.59 -11.47
CA ASN A 28 10.44 7.16 -12.79
C ASN A 28 11.82 6.48 -12.68
N GLN A 29 12.69 6.96 -11.79
CA GLN A 29 13.99 6.35 -11.55
C GLN A 29 13.85 4.96 -10.90
N LEU A 30 13.07 4.86 -9.81
CA LEU A 30 12.82 3.59 -9.12
C LEU A 30 12.18 2.55 -10.05
N PHE A 31 11.15 2.95 -10.79
CA PHE A 31 10.43 2.08 -11.71
C PHE A 31 11.15 1.88 -13.04
N SER A 32 12.35 2.41 -13.28
CA SER A 32 13.18 2.06 -14.45
C SER A 32 14.41 1.23 -14.07
N ASP A 33 14.78 1.18 -12.79
CA ASP A 33 15.94 0.46 -12.29
C ASP A 33 15.57 -0.97 -11.82
N PHE A 34 15.97 -1.98 -12.59
CA PHE A 34 15.69 -3.38 -12.26
C PHE A 34 16.31 -3.87 -10.95
N LEU A 35 17.49 -3.36 -10.56
CA LEU A 35 18.14 -3.77 -9.32
C LEU A 35 17.42 -3.19 -8.11
N LEU A 36 17.00 -1.93 -8.20
CA LEU A 36 16.19 -1.32 -7.14
C LEU A 36 14.82 -1.99 -7.03
N ARG A 37 14.14 -2.27 -8.15
CA ARG A 37 12.85 -2.99 -8.13
C ARG A 37 12.96 -4.33 -7.39
N ASP A 38 14.01 -5.10 -7.66
CA ASP A 38 14.26 -6.40 -7.00
C ASP A 38 14.47 -6.21 -5.50
N SER A 39 15.33 -5.25 -5.12
CA SER A 39 15.57 -4.90 -3.73
C SER A 39 14.30 -4.50 -2.97
N TYR A 40 13.42 -3.71 -3.60
CA TYR A 40 12.15 -3.34 -3.00
C TYR A 40 11.15 -4.50 -2.98
N ARG A 41 11.11 -5.33 -4.02
CA ARG A 41 10.26 -6.52 -4.07
C ARG A 41 10.57 -7.46 -2.90
N ASP A 42 11.85 -7.72 -2.64
CA ASP A 42 12.29 -8.55 -1.51
C ASP A 42 11.88 -7.94 -0.16
N ARG A 43 12.10 -6.64 0.03
CA ARG A 43 11.72 -5.93 1.26
C ARG A 43 10.22 -5.96 1.51
N LEU A 44 9.42 -5.77 0.45
CA LEU A 44 7.95 -5.80 0.53
C LEU A 44 7.45 -7.23 0.77
N ALA A 45 8.05 -8.24 0.13
CA ALA A 45 7.73 -9.65 0.36
C ALA A 45 7.97 -10.03 1.82
N GLN A 46 9.13 -9.69 2.37
CA GLN A 46 9.47 -9.95 3.76
C GLN A 46 8.51 -9.26 4.74
N ALA A 47 8.06 -8.05 4.43
CA ALA A 47 7.04 -7.38 5.25
C ALA A 47 5.69 -8.12 5.19
N LEU A 48 5.29 -8.57 4.00
CA LEU A 48 4.01 -9.27 3.78
C LEU A 48 3.98 -10.68 4.38
N GLU A 49 5.13 -11.34 4.56
CA GLU A 49 5.21 -12.61 5.31
C GLU A 49 4.66 -12.47 6.73
N ASN A 50 4.78 -11.28 7.34
CA ASN A 50 4.32 -10.99 8.70
C ASN A 50 2.92 -10.36 8.73
N TRP A 51 2.17 -10.35 7.62
CA TRP A 51 0.89 -9.64 7.52
C TRP A 51 -0.11 -10.02 8.61
N THR A 52 -0.29 -11.32 8.87
CA THR A 52 -1.20 -11.82 9.90
C THR A 52 -0.81 -11.32 11.28
N ASP A 53 0.47 -11.45 11.65
CA ASP A 53 0.99 -10.98 12.95
C ASP A 53 0.85 -9.47 13.10
N ILE A 54 1.05 -8.70 12.02
CA ILE A 54 0.85 -7.24 12.02
C ILE A 54 -0.62 -6.90 12.30
N CYS A 55 -1.57 -7.59 11.67
CA CYS A 55 -2.99 -7.37 11.90
C CYS A 55 -3.42 -7.77 13.32
N ASP A 56 -2.91 -8.89 13.82
CA ASP A 56 -3.24 -9.42 15.14
C ASP A 56 -2.65 -8.61 16.29
N THR A 57 -1.60 -7.82 16.03
CA THR A 57 -0.95 -6.93 17.01
C THR A 57 -1.55 -5.53 17.05
N LEU A 58 -2.56 -5.24 16.23
CA LEU A 58 -3.25 -3.95 16.26
C LEU A 58 -3.88 -3.69 17.64
N PRO A 59 -3.87 -2.43 18.12
CA PRO A 59 -4.56 -2.09 19.36
C PRO A 59 -6.02 -2.48 19.30
N LYS A 60 -6.51 -3.20 20.32
CA LYS A 60 -7.87 -3.74 20.32
C LYS A 60 -8.94 -2.66 20.15
N GLU A 61 -8.69 -1.47 20.66
CA GLU A 61 -9.55 -0.29 20.48
C GLU A 61 -9.73 0.13 19.01
N TRP A 62 -8.76 -0.13 18.12
CA TRP A 62 -8.89 0.20 16.69
C TRP A 62 -9.84 -0.74 15.96
N CYS A 63 -10.12 -1.91 16.52
CA CYS A 63 -11.11 -2.84 15.98
C CYS A 63 -12.56 -2.38 16.21
N PHE A 64 -12.78 -1.27 16.91
CA PHE A 64 -14.12 -0.75 17.22
C PHE A 64 -14.23 0.75 16.88
N ILE A 65 -15.43 1.15 16.45
CA ILE A 65 -15.73 2.55 16.10
C ILE A 65 -15.98 3.37 17.38
N ASP A 66 -16.55 2.74 18.40
CA ASP A 66 -16.94 3.34 19.67
C ASP A 66 -15.99 2.95 20.81
N HIS A 67 -15.88 3.82 21.81
CA HIS A 67 -15.03 3.59 22.98
C HIS A 67 -15.51 2.41 23.83
N GLU A 68 -16.81 2.16 23.81
CA GLU A 68 -17.48 1.07 24.52
C GLU A 68 -17.22 -0.30 23.88
N LYS A 69 -16.58 -0.34 22.71
CA LYS A 69 -16.18 -1.56 21.98
C LYS A 69 -17.37 -2.45 21.62
N THR A 70 -18.45 -1.83 21.14
CA THR A 70 -19.68 -2.54 20.77
C THR A 70 -19.91 -2.61 19.27
N ILE A 71 -19.34 -1.69 18.50
CA ILE A 71 -19.47 -1.58 17.05
C ILE A 71 -18.12 -1.93 16.42
N PRO A 72 -17.94 -3.14 15.86
CA PRO A 72 -16.70 -3.51 15.21
C PRO A 72 -16.48 -2.70 13.93
N VAL A 73 -15.23 -2.33 13.66
CA VAL A 73 -14.82 -1.78 12.37
C VAL A 73 -14.85 -2.89 11.33
N GLN A 74 -15.48 -2.64 10.18
CA GLN A 74 -15.45 -3.54 9.03
C GLN A 74 -14.28 -3.17 8.11
N TYR A 75 -13.06 -3.22 8.64
CA TYR A 75 -11.88 -2.87 7.86
C TYR A 75 -11.55 -4.00 6.87
N PRO A 76 -11.37 -3.72 5.58
CA PRO A 76 -11.23 -4.75 4.54
C PRO A 76 -9.79 -5.26 4.47
N PHE A 77 -9.32 -5.97 5.50
CA PHE A 77 -7.95 -6.49 5.59
C PHE A 77 -7.56 -7.35 4.38
N ASP A 78 -8.48 -8.19 3.91
CA ASP A 78 -8.21 -9.07 2.76
C ASP A 78 -8.05 -8.28 1.46
N ASP A 79 -8.88 -7.26 1.21
CA ASP A 79 -8.78 -6.41 0.02
C ASP A 79 -7.49 -5.57 0.04
N VAL A 80 -7.14 -5.05 1.22
CA VAL A 80 -5.88 -4.33 1.44
C VAL A 80 -4.69 -5.24 1.17
N LYS A 81 -4.70 -6.47 1.69
CA LYS A 81 -3.64 -7.44 1.44
C LYS A 81 -3.53 -7.77 -0.04
N ALA A 82 -4.65 -7.99 -0.73
CA ALA A 82 -4.67 -8.23 -2.17
C ALA A 82 -4.09 -7.05 -2.96
N LEU A 83 -4.33 -5.80 -2.53
CA LEU A 83 -3.70 -4.63 -3.13
C LEU A 83 -2.19 -4.64 -2.93
N LEU A 84 -1.72 -4.92 -1.70
CA LEU A 84 -0.29 -4.94 -1.38
C LEU A 84 0.45 -6.08 -2.08
N ASP A 85 -0.16 -7.25 -2.22
CA ASP A 85 0.40 -8.42 -2.91
C ASP A 85 0.72 -8.11 -4.39
N ARG A 86 0.06 -7.11 -5.00
CA ARG A 86 0.40 -6.66 -6.37
C ARG A 86 1.85 -6.18 -6.48
N ALA A 87 2.45 -5.65 -5.42
CA ALA A 87 3.85 -5.25 -5.43
C ALA A 87 4.82 -6.42 -5.68
N LEU A 88 4.35 -7.66 -5.48
CA LEU A 88 5.11 -8.88 -5.78
C LEU A 88 4.96 -9.32 -7.24
N THR A 89 4.06 -8.68 -8.00
CA THR A 89 3.80 -8.97 -9.41
C THR A 89 4.47 -7.95 -10.31
N ASP A 90 4.85 -8.36 -11.52
CA ASP A 90 5.45 -7.44 -12.50
C ASP A 90 4.49 -6.33 -12.94
N ALA A 91 3.17 -6.56 -12.86
CA ALA A 91 2.16 -5.57 -13.23
C ALA A 91 2.27 -4.27 -12.42
N PHE A 92 2.65 -4.35 -11.14
CA PHE A 92 2.92 -3.17 -10.34
C PHE A 92 4.13 -2.40 -10.87
N TRP A 93 5.23 -3.10 -11.15
CA TRP A 93 6.49 -2.52 -11.60
C TRP A 93 6.51 -2.05 -13.07
N GLN A 94 5.40 -2.17 -13.78
CA GLN A 94 5.20 -1.61 -15.12
C GLN A 94 4.52 -0.22 -15.08
N LEU A 95 4.31 0.35 -13.89
CA LEU A 95 3.83 1.72 -13.70
C LEU A 95 4.99 2.74 -13.78
N PRO A 96 4.73 4.03 -14.09
CA PRO A 96 3.52 4.52 -14.75
C PRO A 96 3.41 4.00 -16.20
N PRO A 97 2.20 3.77 -16.73
CA PRO A 97 2.05 3.43 -18.14
C PRO A 97 2.63 4.55 -19.02
N THR A 98 3.42 4.19 -20.02
CA THR A 98 3.93 5.09 -21.06
C THR A 98 2.80 5.68 -21.90
#